data_AF-A0A842NVC0-F1
#
_entry.id   AF-A0A842NVC0-F1
#
_cell.length_a   1.000
_cell.length_b   1.000
_cell.length_c   1.000
_cell.angle_alpha   90.00
_cell.angle_beta   90.00
_cell.angle_gamma   90.00
#
_symmetry.space_group_name_H-M   'P 1'
#
loop_
_entity.id
_entity.type
_entity.pdbx_description
1 polymer ?
#
loop_
_entity_poly.entity_id
_entity_poly.type
_entity_poly.pdbx_seq_one_letter_code
_entity_poly.pdbx_strand_id
1 'polypeptide(L)'
;MKRACFIGRYSPPHNGHVALWKSVDKPVLILVRDTDEEHSAQDRVDMIKQIFEDENMDGHTMIVPDISDVFYGRGVGYNVKTVSMPDHIEGISATEIRRRIADKDISWKQLVPKAVAKFIDSQDQI
;
A
#
# COMPACT_ATOMS: atom_id res chain seq x y z
N MET A 1 -8.96 20.50 -5.05
CA MET A 1 -7.92 20.34 -4.01
C MET A 1 -6.77 19.49 -4.59
N LYS A 2 -5.50 19.76 -4.26
CA LYS A 2 -4.35 18.97 -4.77
C LYS A 2 -4.13 17.74 -3.87
N ARG A 3 -3.82 16.59 -4.46
CA ARG A 3 -3.54 15.32 -3.75
C ARG A 3 -2.05 14.97 -3.77
N ALA A 4 -1.59 14.20 -2.78
CA ALA A 4 -0.32 13.49 -2.85
C ALA A 4 -0.54 12.12 -3.50
N CYS A 5 0.34 11.70 -4.42
CA CYS A 5 0.17 10.47 -5.19
C CYS A 5 1.25 9.45 -4.81
N PHE A 6 0.84 8.21 -4.53
CA PHE A 6 1.74 7.07 -4.33
C PHE A 6 1.35 5.95 -5.28
N ILE A 7 2.35 5.30 -5.87
CA ILE A 7 2.16 4.18 -6.80
C ILE A 7 2.86 2.94 -6.24
N GLY A 8 2.18 1.79 -6.29
CA GLY A 8 2.73 0.57 -5.75
C GLY A 8 1.92 -0.67 -6.13
N ARG A 9 2.52 -1.83 -5.87
CA ARG A 9 1.83 -3.12 -5.97
C ARG A 9 0.98 -3.39 -4.73
N TYR A 10 1.48 -3.08 -3.54
CA TYR A 10 0.75 -3.30 -2.27
C TYR A 10 0.27 -4.76 -2.10
N SER A 11 1.20 -5.73 -2.22
CA SER A 11 0.90 -7.17 -2.16
C SER A 11 1.57 -7.84 -0.94
N PRO A 12 1.03 -7.72 0.28
CA PRO A 12 -0.13 -6.91 0.67
C PRO A 12 0.24 -5.46 1.07
N PRO A 13 -0.73 -4.55 1.27
CA PRO A 13 -0.50 -3.29 1.97
C PRO A 13 0.00 -3.57 3.40
N HIS A 14 0.87 -2.71 3.93
CA HIS A 14 1.55 -2.98 5.21
C HIS A 14 1.84 -1.68 5.97
N ASN A 15 2.27 -1.80 7.23
CA ASN A 15 2.45 -0.65 8.12
C ASN A 15 3.45 0.38 7.59
N GLY A 16 4.49 -0.07 6.87
CA GLY A 16 5.40 0.83 6.13
C GLY A 16 4.69 1.72 5.10
N HIS A 17 3.74 1.17 4.33
CA HIS A 17 2.95 1.96 3.37
C HIS A 17 2.07 2.99 4.09
N VAL A 18 1.38 2.57 5.17
CA VAL A 18 0.50 3.46 5.95
C VAL A 18 1.29 4.61 6.58
N ALA A 19 2.47 4.33 7.14
CA ALA A 19 3.35 5.35 7.68
C ALA A 19 3.74 6.39 6.60
N LEU A 20 4.10 5.92 5.40
CA LEU A 20 4.40 6.79 4.27
C LEU A 20 3.20 7.65 3.86
N TRP A 21 2.00 7.08 3.76
CA TRP A 21 0.80 7.82 3.39
C TRP A 21 0.40 8.85 4.45
N LYS A 22 0.64 8.58 5.74
CA LYS A 22 0.38 9.52 6.84
C LYS A 22 1.41 10.64 6.95
N SER A 23 2.57 10.51 6.29
CA SER A 23 3.63 11.52 6.36
C SER A 23 3.36 12.79 5.56
N VAL A 24 2.28 12.82 4.78
CA VAL A 24 1.93 13.95 3.91
C VAL A 24 0.69 14.67 4.44
N ASP A 25 0.75 16.00 4.42
CA ASP A 25 -0.34 16.88 4.86
C ASP A 25 -1.35 17.18 3.72
N LYS A 26 -1.70 16.15 2.94
CA LYS A 26 -2.62 16.28 1.79
C LYS A 26 -3.47 15.03 1.67
N PRO A 27 -4.69 15.14 1.11
CA PRO A 27 -5.45 13.97 0.69
C PRO A 27 -4.63 13.09 -0.25
N VAL A 28 -4.77 11.78 -0.09
CA VAL A 28 -3.90 10.79 -0.72
C VAL A 28 -4.58 10.15 -1.93
N LEU A 29 -3.84 9.99 -3.02
CA LEU A 29 -4.19 9.15 -4.16
C LEU A 29 -3.25 7.95 -4.19
N ILE A 30 -3.80 6.74 -4.11
CA ILE A 30 -3.06 5.49 -4.19
C ILE A 30 -3.34 4.82 -5.54
N LEU A 31 -2.32 4.77 -6.38
CA LEU A 31 -2.34 4.06 -7.64
C LEU A 31 -1.90 2.62 -7.40
N VAL A 32 -2.84 1.68 -7.53
CA VAL A 32 -2.62 0.24 -7.36
C VAL A 32 -2.30 -0.36 -8.72
N ARG A 33 -1.08 -0.87 -8.88
CA ARG A 33 -0.66 -1.53 -10.14
C ARG A 33 -1.41 -2.84 -10.33
N ASP A 34 -1.95 -3.04 -11.53
CA ASP A 34 -2.56 -4.29 -11.95
C ASP A 34 -1.47 -5.28 -12.36
N THR A 35 -1.18 -6.21 -11.47
CA THR A 35 -0.05 -7.15 -11.55
C THR A 35 -0.55 -8.53 -11.16
N ASP A 36 0.11 -9.56 -11.70
CA ASP A 36 -0.12 -10.97 -11.34
C ASP A 36 0.44 -11.26 -9.95
N GLU A 37 -0.35 -10.95 -8.93
CA GLU A 37 -0.06 -11.14 -7.51
C GLU A 37 -1.14 -12.05 -6.90
N GLU A 38 -0.85 -12.65 -5.74
CA GLU A 38 -1.78 -13.55 -5.04
C GLU A 38 -3.16 -12.92 -4.78
N HIS A 39 -3.18 -11.63 -4.43
CA HIS A 39 -4.41 -10.86 -4.31
C HIS A 39 -4.58 -9.94 -5.53
N SER A 40 -5.79 -9.93 -6.09
CA SER A 40 -6.11 -9.10 -7.26
C SER A 40 -5.90 -7.61 -6.97
N ALA A 41 -5.79 -6.80 -8.02
CA ALA A 41 -5.74 -5.34 -7.84
C ALA A 41 -6.96 -4.80 -7.08
N GLN A 42 -8.13 -5.44 -7.28
CA GLN A 42 -9.36 -5.07 -6.59
C GLN A 42 -9.31 -5.43 -5.10
N ASP A 43 -8.85 -6.63 -4.74
CA ASP A 43 -8.68 -7.02 -3.34
C ASP A 43 -7.76 -6.06 -2.59
N ARG A 44 -6.63 -5.70 -3.23
CA ARG A 44 -5.68 -4.73 -2.69
C ARG A 44 -6.30 -3.34 -2.56
N VAL A 45 -7.14 -2.91 -3.51
CA VAL A 45 -7.92 -1.67 -3.38
C VAL A 45 -8.87 -1.73 -2.18
N ASP A 46 -9.57 -2.84 -1.97
CA ASP A 46 -10.55 -2.97 -0.90
C ASP A 46 -9.87 -3.00 0.47
N MET A 47 -8.71 -3.68 0.59
CA MET A 47 -7.84 -3.56 1.76
C MET A 47 -7.43 -2.10 2.04
N ILE A 48 -7.04 -1.34 1.01
CA ILE A 48 -6.60 0.06 1.17
C ILE A 48 -7.75 0.99 1.55
N LYS A 49 -8.95 0.78 1.00
CA LYS A 49 -10.15 1.54 1.41
C LYS A 49 -10.49 1.31 2.88
N GLN A 50 -10.42 0.07 3.34
CA GLN A 50 -10.62 -0.25 4.75
C GLN A 50 -9.54 0.41 5.63
N ILE A 51 -8.28 0.48 5.17
CA ILE A 51 -7.24 1.24 5.88
C ILE A 51 -7.60 2.73 5.96
N PHE A 52 -8.12 3.35 4.90
CA PHE A 52 -8.51 4.76 4.95
C PHE A 52 -9.63 5.03 5.96
N GLU A 53 -10.60 4.12 6.05
CA GLU A 53 -11.68 4.19 7.04
C GLU A 53 -11.11 4.04 8.46
N ASP A 54 -10.33 2.99 8.72
CA ASP A 54 -9.72 2.69 10.03
C ASP A 54 -8.81 3.83 10.53
N GLU A 55 -8.07 4.45 9.63
CA GLU A 55 -7.09 5.48 9.93
C GLU A 55 -7.62 6.91 9.78
N ASN A 56 -8.91 7.06 9.46
CA ASN A 56 -9.59 8.34 9.20
C ASN A 56 -8.81 9.23 8.20
N MET A 57 -8.39 8.64 7.09
CA MET A 57 -7.60 9.30 6.05
C MET A 57 -8.48 9.71 4.87
N ASP A 58 -8.33 10.95 4.39
CA ASP A 58 -8.91 11.37 3.10
C ASP A 58 -8.09 10.76 1.95
N GLY A 59 -8.55 9.60 1.48
CA GLY A 59 -7.85 8.78 0.50
C GLY A 59 -8.72 8.39 -0.68
N HIS A 60 -8.10 8.26 -1.85
CA HIS A 60 -8.70 7.73 -3.06
C HIS A 60 -7.80 6.67 -3.69
N THR A 61 -8.37 5.63 -4.26
CA THR A 61 -7.66 4.55 -4.94
C THR A 61 -7.98 4.54 -6.42
N MET A 62 -7.00 4.19 -7.26
CA MET A 62 -7.21 3.94 -8.69
C MET A 62 -6.37 2.74 -9.11
N ILE A 63 -6.98 1.77 -9.77
CA ILE A 63 -6.24 0.69 -10.43
C ILE A 63 -5.62 1.28 -11.70
N VAL A 64 -4.34 1.03 -11.90
CA VAL A 64 -3.59 1.43 -13.09
C VAL A 64 -2.94 0.19 -13.71
N PRO A 65 -2.65 0.19 -15.03
CA PRO A 65 -1.87 -0.88 -15.64
C PRO A 65 -0.55 -1.11 -14.91
N ASP A 66 0.08 -2.26 -15.17
CA ASP A 66 1.44 -2.44 -14.70
C ASP A 66 2.37 -1.38 -15.31
N ILE A 67 3.17 -0.72 -14.47
CA ILE A 67 4.02 0.41 -14.87
C ILE A 67 5.47 0.06 -14.59
N SER A 68 6.29 0.06 -15.65
CA SER A 68 7.75 -0.10 -15.56
C SER A 68 8.45 1.24 -15.30
N ASP A 69 8.03 2.30 -16.00
CA ASP A 69 8.75 3.57 -16.06
C ASP A 69 7.80 4.76 -15.90
N VAL A 70 8.27 5.80 -15.18
CA VAL A 70 7.56 7.07 -15.03
C VAL A 70 8.43 8.19 -15.59
N PHE A 71 8.06 8.69 -16.76
CA PHE A 71 8.71 9.84 -17.40
C PHE A 71 7.96 11.14 -17.05
N TYR A 72 8.69 12.23 -16.83
CA TYR A 72 8.10 13.55 -16.58
C TYR A 72 8.89 14.65 -17.30
N GLY A 73 8.17 15.67 -17.77
CA GLY A 73 8.75 16.82 -18.47
C GLY A 73 9.13 17.98 -17.53
N ARG A 74 9.66 19.06 -18.12
CA ARG A 74 9.86 20.33 -17.41
C ARG A 74 8.52 21.02 -17.17
N GLY A 75 8.29 21.53 -15.97
CA GLY A 75 7.11 22.36 -15.67
C GLY A 75 5.78 21.58 -15.61
N VAL A 76 5.79 20.28 -15.30
CA VAL A 76 4.59 19.41 -15.27
C VAL A 76 3.54 19.76 -14.19
N GLY A 77 3.77 20.79 -13.37
CA GLY A 77 2.79 21.27 -12.40
C GLY A 77 2.70 20.46 -11.10
N TYR A 78 3.57 19.46 -10.91
CA TYR A 78 3.74 18.69 -9.67
C TYR A 78 5.21 18.53 -9.30
N ASN A 79 5.45 18.22 -8.03
CA ASN A 79 6.79 17.95 -7.48
C ASN A 79 6.95 16.46 -7.24
N VAL A 80 8.09 15.91 -7.66
CA VAL A 80 8.54 14.58 -7.22
C VAL A 80 9.31 14.76 -5.92
N LYS A 81 8.91 14.04 -4.87
CA LYS A 81 9.53 14.13 -3.54
C LYS A 81 9.81 12.73 -3.00
N THR A 82 10.94 12.57 -2.33
CA THR A 82 11.28 11.39 -1.54
C THR A 82 11.06 11.69 -0.07
N VAL A 83 10.52 10.72 0.66
CA VAL A 83 10.37 10.77 2.12
C VAL A 83 11.20 9.63 2.69
N SER A 84 12.02 9.94 3.69
CA SER A 84 12.75 8.93 4.46
C SER A 84 12.03 8.69 5.79
N MET A 85 12.00 7.43 6.21
CA MET A 85 11.41 6.95 7.44
C MET A 85 12.48 6.31 8.32
N PRO A 86 12.22 6.13 9.64
CA PRO A 86 13.10 5.34 10.48
C PRO A 86 13.32 3.92 9.92
N ASP A 87 14.52 3.39 10.08
CA ASP A 87 14.94 2.09 9.51
C ASP A 87 13.97 0.94 9.82
N HIS A 88 13.38 0.92 11.02
CA HIS A 88 12.43 -0.12 11.42
C HIS A 88 11.10 -0.08 10.64
N ILE A 89 10.75 1.06 10.05
CA ILE A 89 9.57 1.24 9.18
C ILE A 89 9.94 0.94 7.73
N GLU A 90 11.08 1.45 7.25
CA GLU A 90 11.58 1.16 5.89
C GLU A 90 11.90 -0.32 5.70
N GLY A 91 12.33 -1.00 6.77
CA GLY A 91 12.63 -2.43 6.78
C GLY A 91 11.39 -3.34 6.67
N ILE A 92 10.18 -2.81 6.81
CA ILE A 92 8.95 -3.60 6.60
C ILE A 92 8.78 -3.84 5.10
N SER A 93 8.93 -5.09 4.68
CA SER A 93 8.78 -5.48 3.27
C SER A 93 7.63 -6.47 3.06
N ALA A 94 6.88 -6.26 1.98
CA ALA A 94 5.84 -7.18 1.54
C ALA A 94 6.37 -8.59 1.26
N THR A 95 7.62 -8.72 0.79
CA THR A 95 8.27 -10.01 0.54
C THR A 95 8.44 -10.83 1.83
N GLU A 96 8.91 -10.20 2.90
CA GLU A 96 9.04 -10.86 4.19
C GLU A 96 7.67 -11.25 4.78
N ILE A 97 6.66 -10.40 4.59
CA ILE A 97 5.28 -10.69 5.01
C ILE A 97 4.75 -11.94 4.29
N ARG A 98 4.87 -12.01 2.96
CA ARG A 98 4.45 -13.19 2.17
C ARG A 98 5.21 -14.46 2.59
N ARG A 99 6.51 -14.35 2.85
CA ARG A 99 7.32 -15.48 3.37
C ARG A 99 6.75 -16.00 4.70
N ARG A 100 6.46 -15.11 5.65
CA ARG A 100 5.89 -15.49 6.94
C ARG A 100 4.50 -16.10 6.83
N ILE A 101 3.65 -15.61 5.91
CA ILE A 101 2.34 -16.21 5.62
C ILE A 101 2.53 -17.66 5.14
N ALA A 102 3.41 -17.87 4.15
CA ALA A 102 3.71 -19.21 3.63
C ALA A 102 4.27 -20.16 4.71
N ASP A 103 5.10 -19.64 5.61
CA ASP A 103 5.67 -20.38 6.75
C ASP A 103 4.68 -20.56 7.93
N LYS A 104 3.44 -20.06 7.81
CA LYS A 104 2.43 -20.02 8.88
C LYS A 104 2.90 -19.31 10.16
N ASP A 105 3.86 -18.40 10.03
CA ASP A 105 4.35 -17.56 11.12
C ASP A 105 3.40 -16.38 11.36
N ILE A 106 2.58 -16.48 12.40
CA ILE A 106 1.57 -15.48 12.77
C ILE A 106 2.13 -14.07 13.04
N SER A 107 3.45 -13.91 13.19
CA SER A 107 4.07 -12.61 13.44
C SER A 107 3.88 -11.61 12.28
N TRP A 108 3.55 -12.09 11.06
CA TRP A 108 3.22 -11.22 9.92
C TRP A 108 2.05 -10.26 10.23
N LYS A 109 1.12 -10.66 11.09
CA LYS A 109 -0.05 -9.84 11.47
C LYS A 109 0.33 -8.55 12.18
N GLN A 110 1.53 -8.48 12.77
CA GLN A 110 2.05 -7.28 13.41
C GLN A 110 2.63 -6.28 12.40
N LEU A 111 2.92 -6.73 11.17
CA LEU A 111 3.56 -5.93 10.12
C LEU A 111 2.53 -5.25 9.19
N VAL A 112 1.26 -5.61 9.31
CA VAL A 112 0.16 -5.08 8.48
C VAL A 112 -0.94 -4.45 9.33
N PRO A 113 -1.79 -3.59 8.75
CA PRO A 113 -3.00 -3.11 9.41
C PRO A 113 -3.95 -4.26 9.74
N LYS A 114 -4.77 -4.07 10.79
CA LYS A 114 -5.73 -5.09 11.25
C LYS A 114 -6.72 -5.50 10.15
N ALA A 115 -7.19 -4.55 9.34
CA ALA A 115 -8.08 -4.83 8.21
C ALA A 115 -7.43 -5.77 7.19
N VAL A 116 -6.15 -5.58 6.87
CA VAL A 116 -5.40 -6.46 5.95
C VAL A 116 -5.28 -7.86 6.52
N ALA A 117 -4.92 -7.98 7.82
CA ALA A 117 -4.81 -9.28 8.46
C ALA A 117 -6.14 -10.05 8.44
N LYS A 118 -7.25 -9.38 8.74
CA LYS A 118 -8.60 -9.97 8.66
C LYS A 118 -8.97 -10.39 7.24
N PHE A 119 -8.63 -9.57 6.24
CA PHE A 119 -8.91 -9.89 4.84
C PHE A 119 -8.21 -11.18 4.44
N ILE A 120 -6.90 -11.28 4.69
CA ILE A 120 -6.10 -12.47 4.34
C ILE A 120 -6.64 -13.70 5.07
N ASP A 121 -6.85 -13.62 6.39
CA ASP A 121 -7.42 -14.72 7.19
C ASP A 121 -8.80 -15.19 6.67
N SER A 122 -9.59 -14.31 6.05
CA SER A 122 -10.93 -14.65 5.54
C SER A 122 -10.90 -15.41 4.21
N GLN A 123 -9.82 -15.27 3.44
CA GLN A 123 -9.63 -15.97 2.16
C GLN A 123 -9.00 -17.36 2.37
N ASP A 124 -8.16 -17.53 3.40
CA ASP A 124 -7.52 -18.80 3.76
C ASP A 124 -8.49 -19.82 4.43
N GLN A 125 -9.74 -19.44 4.69
CA GLN A 125 -10.76 -20.30 5.30
C GLN A 125 -11.67 -21.00 4.27
N ILE A 126 -11.37 -20.87 2.98
CA ILE A 126 -12.13 -21.47 1.86
C ILE A 126 -11.37 -22.66 1.27
#